data_AF-A0A369B3T2-F1
#
_entry.id   AF-A0A369B3T2-F1
#
_cell.length_a   1.000
_cell.length_b   1.000
_cell.length_c   1.000
_cell.angle_alpha   90.00
_cell.angle_beta   90.00
_cell.angle_gamma   90.00
#
_symmetry.space_group_name_H-M   'P 1'
#
loop_
_entity.id
_entity.type
_entity.pdbx_description
1 polymer ?
#
loop_
_entity_poly.entity_id
_entity_poly.type
_entity_poly.pdbx_seq_one_letter_code
_entity_poly.pdbx_strand_id
1 'polypeptide(L)'
;MKILTFLKKHKAFVNGLLFLMVAFLTGYTIFYGNNISDLIKSLGNVSLFVSLLCLTAALVFVYTESIILWILLKLKHKKLSIFRCLKYVLIGYFYSGITPSASGGQPAQLYYMAKDGNDAAKSTVALLSMALFYKLVMVIMGIALFLFWSKGITEYFGVYIWVYYLGLALNILILFVILAFMLIPEKTKSIIHKLMRLLIKLKILKENNCRNEKIDSFIEGYKDSVDFLFKNKLKMGVLTLLTFIQRSSLLLIPVFIYLGLPLEGKSIFTILYIQAAIYVAVDMLPIPGAQGITELIYISALRSIFTKKYLAASMIITRSASFYLIFIVGIFVVLFNRKFIRNRSLLHE
;
A
#
# COMPACT_ATOMS: atom_id res chain seq x y z
N MET A 1 12.81 -27.31 5.81
CA MET A 1 11.92 -28.05 4.88
C MET A 1 10.49 -28.19 5.42
N LYS A 2 10.26 -28.68 6.66
CA LYS A 2 8.91 -28.86 7.25
C LYS A 2 8.00 -27.62 7.27
N ILE A 3 8.53 -26.42 7.51
CA ILE A 3 7.73 -25.17 7.57
C ILE A 3 7.19 -24.76 6.19
N LEU A 4 7.99 -24.86 5.13
CA LEU A 4 7.55 -24.53 3.77
C LEU A 4 6.53 -25.54 3.23
N THR A 5 6.69 -26.83 3.52
CA THR A 5 5.68 -27.85 3.17
C THR A 5 4.41 -27.70 4.02
N PHE A 6 4.54 -27.31 5.30
CA PHE A 6 3.41 -26.98 6.16
C PHE A 6 2.64 -25.76 5.66
N LEU A 7 3.32 -24.66 5.32
CA LEU A 7 2.73 -23.46 4.72
C LEU A 7 2.05 -23.75 3.36
N LYS A 8 2.60 -24.68 2.58
CA LYS A 8 2.03 -25.10 1.28
C LYS A 8 0.78 -25.98 1.47
N LYS A 9 0.76 -26.86 2.48
CA LYS A 9 -0.38 -27.74 2.84
C LYS A 9 -1.50 -26.98 3.57
N HIS A 10 -1.15 -25.98 4.37
CA HIS A 10 -2.06 -25.18 5.20
C HIS A 10 -2.24 -23.74 4.71
N LYS A 11 -2.00 -23.47 3.42
CA LYS A 11 -2.10 -22.13 2.83
C LYS A 11 -3.47 -21.46 3.07
N ALA A 12 -4.54 -22.25 3.06
CA ALA A 12 -5.89 -21.79 3.38
C ALA A 12 -6.05 -21.43 4.87
N PHE A 13 -5.44 -22.21 5.76
CA PHE A 13 -5.46 -21.97 7.21
C PHE A 13 -4.66 -20.73 7.60
N VAL A 14 -3.46 -20.54 7.04
CA VAL A 14 -2.63 -19.34 7.31
C VAL A 14 -3.31 -18.07 6.80
N ASN A 15 -3.88 -18.10 5.60
CA ASN A 15 -4.65 -16.97 5.08
C ASN A 15 -5.92 -16.72 5.90
N GLY A 16 -6.58 -17.78 6.38
CA GLY A 16 -7.74 -17.69 7.27
C GLY A 16 -7.38 -17.09 8.63
N LEU A 17 -6.26 -17.48 9.21
CA LEU A 17 -5.75 -16.95 10.48
C LEU A 17 -5.36 -15.46 10.34
N LEU A 18 -4.65 -15.09 9.27
CA LEU A 18 -4.32 -13.68 8.99
C LEU A 18 -5.59 -12.84 8.78
N PHE A 19 -6.58 -13.38 8.06
CA PHE A 19 -7.87 -12.71 7.89
C PHE A 19 -8.61 -12.54 9.22
N LEU A 20 -8.66 -13.58 10.06
CA LEU A 20 -9.27 -13.51 11.40
C LEU A 20 -8.53 -12.52 12.31
N MET A 21 -7.21 -12.44 12.22
CA MET A 21 -6.41 -11.46 12.96
C MET A 21 -6.75 -10.03 12.54
N VAL A 22 -6.84 -9.76 11.24
CA VAL A 22 -7.26 -8.47 10.69
C VAL A 22 -8.70 -8.14 11.12
N ALA A 23 -9.62 -9.09 11.02
CA ALA A 23 -11.01 -8.91 11.43
C ALA A 23 -11.14 -8.64 12.94
N PHE A 24 -10.38 -9.36 13.78
CA PHE A 24 -10.34 -9.17 15.22
C PHE A 24 -9.75 -7.80 15.60
N LEU A 25 -8.61 -7.41 15.02
CA LEU A 25 -8.00 -6.10 15.27
C LEU A 25 -8.95 -4.96 14.86
N THR A 26 -9.59 -5.09 13.70
CA THR A 26 -10.60 -4.13 13.23
C THR A 26 -11.81 -4.06 14.17
N GLY A 27 -12.35 -5.20 14.59
CA GLY A 27 -13.47 -5.23 15.52
C GLY A 27 -13.10 -4.63 16.88
N TYR A 28 -11.98 -5.06 17.45
CA TYR A 28 -11.50 -4.55 18.73
C TYR A 28 -11.31 -3.03 18.70
N THR A 29 -10.68 -2.46 17.66
CA THR A 29 -10.47 -1.01 17.58
C THR A 29 -11.77 -0.21 17.42
N ILE A 30 -12.77 -0.75 16.72
CA ILE A 30 -14.07 -0.11 16.52
C ILE A 30 -14.90 -0.15 17.82
N PHE A 31 -14.93 -1.30 18.48
CA PHE A 31 -15.84 -1.57 19.60
C PHE A 31 -15.25 -1.26 20.99
N TYR A 32 -13.93 -1.25 21.13
CA TYR A 32 -13.30 -1.01 22.43
C TYR A 32 -13.42 0.45 22.85
N GLY A 33 -14.23 0.71 23.88
CA GLY A 33 -14.37 2.03 24.51
C GLY A 33 -15.41 2.96 23.89
N ASN A 34 -16.14 2.54 22.85
CA ASN A 34 -17.22 3.33 22.23
C ASN A 34 -18.60 2.72 22.52
N ASN A 35 -19.55 3.55 22.94
CA ASN A 35 -20.95 3.13 22.99
C ASN A 35 -21.51 3.05 21.56
N ILE A 36 -21.96 1.86 21.15
CA ILE A 36 -22.46 1.58 19.79
C ILE A 36 -23.59 2.54 19.41
N SER A 37 -24.48 2.86 20.36
CA SER A 37 -25.62 3.75 20.10
C SER A 37 -25.17 5.17 19.77
N ASP A 38 -24.17 5.70 20.47
CA ASP A 38 -23.61 7.03 20.20
C ASP A 38 -22.81 7.05 18.90
N LEU A 39 -22.12 5.95 18.59
CA LEU A 39 -21.37 5.80 17.35
C LEU A 39 -22.29 5.81 16.11
N ILE A 40 -23.40 5.07 16.16
CA ILE A 40 -24.41 5.05 15.10
C ILE A 40 -25.03 6.43 14.93
N LYS A 41 -25.38 7.11 16.02
CA LYS A 41 -25.91 8.49 15.98
C LYS A 41 -24.89 9.46 15.37
N SER A 42 -23.62 9.35 15.72
CA SER A 42 -22.56 10.19 15.17
C SER A 42 -22.30 9.94 13.69
N LEU A 43 -22.37 8.69 13.23
CA LEU A 43 -22.32 8.35 11.81
C LEU A 43 -23.52 8.94 11.04
N GLY A 44 -24.71 8.92 11.65
CA GLY A 44 -25.92 9.53 11.07
C GLY A 44 -25.84 11.06 10.91
N ASN A 45 -24.97 11.74 11.65
CA ASN A 45 -24.76 13.19 11.51
C ASN A 45 -23.87 13.56 10.30
N VAL A 46 -23.19 12.58 9.70
CA VAL A 46 -22.35 12.86 8.53
C VAL A 46 -23.23 12.90 7.29
N SER A 47 -23.23 14.04 6.59
CA SER A 47 -24.07 14.21 5.40
C SER A 47 -23.67 13.23 4.29
N LEU A 48 -24.65 12.88 3.46
CA LEU A 48 -24.43 12.04 2.27
C LEU A 48 -23.38 12.65 1.34
N PHE A 49 -23.37 13.98 1.21
CA PHE A 49 -22.39 14.71 0.41
C PHE A 49 -20.95 14.47 0.88
N VAL A 50 -20.71 14.52 2.19
CA VAL A 50 -19.37 14.27 2.78
C VAL A 50 -18.94 12.82 2.54
N SER A 51 -19.88 11.89 2.67
CA SER A 51 -19.63 10.46 2.39
C SER A 51 -19.25 10.23 0.93
N LEU A 52 -19.91 10.91 -0.01
CA LEU A 52 -19.59 10.89 -1.44
C LEU A 52 -18.20 11.48 -1.74
N LEU A 53 -17.81 12.57 -1.06
CA LEU A 53 -16.47 13.13 -1.19
C LEU A 53 -15.39 12.16 -0.70
N CYS A 54 -15.61 11.50 0.45
CA CYS A 54 -14.70 10.49 0.98
C CYS A 54 -14.57 9.28 0.04
N LEU A 55 -15.70 8.83 -0.54
CA LEU A 55 -15.70 7.76 -1.55
C LEU A 55 -14.94 8.19 -2.81
N THR A 56 -15.15 9.42 -3.27
CA THR A 56 -14.45 9.97 -4.44
C THR A 56 -12.95 10.02 -4.21
N ALA A 57 -12.49 10.44 -3.04
CA ALA A 57 -11.08 10.41 -2.67
C ALA A 57 -10.49 8.98 -2.73
N ALA A 58 -11.21 7.98 -2.19
CA ALA A 58 -10.79 6.58 -2.27
C ALA A 58 -10.72 6.06 -3.72
N LEU A 59 -11.65 6.47 -4.58
CA LEU A 59 -11.64 6.10 -6.00
C LEU A 59 -10.48 6.76 -6.75
N VAL A 60 -10.23 8.05 -6.51
CA VAL A 60 -9.07 8.77 -7.06
C VAL A 60 -7.78 8.07 -6.66
N PHE A 61 -7.65 7.66 -5.40
CA PHE A 61 -6.49 6.92 -4.91
C PHE A 61 -6.23 5.64 -5.71
N VAL A 62 -7.22 4.75 -5.83
CA VAL A 62 -7.07 3.46 -6.53
C VAL A 62 -6.89 3.63 -8.04
N TYR A 63 -7.66 4.55 -8.64
CA TYR A 63 -7.61 4.77 -10.08
C TYR A 63 -6.30 5.42 -10.53
N THR A 64 -5.80 6.40 -9.76
CA THR A 64 -4.51 7.04 -10.06
C THR A 64 -3.37 6.03 -9.99
N GLU A 65 -3.39 5.12 -9.02
CA GLU A 65 -2.40 4.04 -8.97
C GLU A 65 -2.46 3.12 -10.19
N SER A 66 -3.67 2.83 -10.66
CA SER A 66 -3.89 2.03 -11.85
C SER A 66 -3.36 2.73 -13.11
N ILE A 67 -3.49 4.05 -13.20
CA ILE A 67 -2.87 4.88 -14.24
C ILE A 67 -1.35 4.82 -14.14
N ILE A 68 -0.76 4.98 -12.96
CA ILE A 68 0.69 4.91 -12.74
C ILE A 68 1.23 3.56 -13.22
N LEU A 69 0.63 2.45 -12.80
CA LEU A 69 1.01 1.10 -13.23
C LEU A 69 0.86 0.93 -14.74
N TRP A 70 -0.23 1.45 -15.31
CA TRP A 70 -0.47 1.42 -16.74
C TRP A 70 0.58 2.21 -17.53
N ILE A 71 0.96 3.42 -17.09
CA ILE A 71 2.03 4.21 -17.69
C ILE A 71 3.32 3.42 -17.68
N LEU A 72 3.68 2.80 -16.55
CA LEU A 72 4.92 2.04 -16.40
C LEU A 72 4.98 0.79 -17.29
N LEU A 73 3.85 0.11 -17.51
CA LEU A 73 3.80 -1.12 -18.31
C LEU A 73 3.56 -0.90 -19.80
N LYS A 74 2.78 0.12 -20.17
CA LYS A 74 2.44 0.43 -21.58
C LYS A 74 3.66 0.82 -22.41
N LEU A 75 4.76 1.20 -21.76
CA LEU A 75 6.02 1.59 -22.41
C LEU A 75 6.58 0.53 -23.37
N LYS A 76 6.22 -0.76 -23.25
CA LYS A 76 6.63 -1.81 -24.20
C LYS A 76 5.55 -2.83 -24.59
N HIS A 77 4.32 -2.74 -24.06
CA HIS A 77 3.22 -3.67 -24.39
C HIS A 77 2.03 -2.95 -25.07
N LYS A 78 1.86 -3.13 -26.39
CA LYS A 78 0.86 -2.41 -27.21
C LYS A 78 -0.62 -2.66 -26.84
N LYS A 79 -0.96 -3.70 -26.06
CA LYS A 79 -2.36 -4.13 -25.80
C LYS A 79 -2.80 -4.13 -24.32
N LEU A 80 -2.07 -3.49 -23.40
CA LEU A 80 -2.43 -3.51 -21.98
C LEU A 80 -3.58 -2.53 -21.68
N SER A 81 -4.69 -3.06 -21.17
CA SER A 81 -5.86 -2.28 -20.73
C SER A 81 -5.71 -1.78 -19.29
N ILE A 82 -6.15 -0.54 -19.02
CA ILE A 82 -6.15 0.06 -17.67
C ILE A 82 -6.99 -0.74 -16.67
N PHE A 83 -8.08 -1.38 -17.11
CA PHE A 83 -8.90 -2.26 -16.27
C PHE A 83 -8.13 -3.47 -15.77
N ARG A 84 -7.12 -3.94 -16.53
CA ARG A 84 -6.25 -5.02 -16.09
C ARG A 84 -5.29 -4.53 -15.00
N CYS A 85 -4.74 -3.32 -15.15
CA CYS A 85 -3.94 -2.67 -14.11
C CYS A 85 -4.76 -2.46 -12.83
N LEU A 86 -6.02 -2.00 -12.95
CA LEU A 86 -6.93 -1.86 -11.81
C LEU A 86 -7.14 -3.18 -11.06
N LYS A 87 -7.29 -4.29 -11.78
CA LYS A 87 -7.36 -5.62 -11.16
C LYS A 87 -6.08 -5.95 -10.39
N TYR A 88 -4.90 -5.70 -10.96
CA TYR A 88 -3.64 -5.92 -10.26
C TYR A 88 -3.53 -5.06 -9.00
N VAL A 89 -3.86 -3.78 -9.09
CA VAL A 89 -3.86 -2.83 -7.96
C VAL A 89 -4.77 -3.32 -6.83
N LEU A 90 -6.03 -3.67 -7.14
CA LEU A 90 -6.99 -4.18 -6.15
C LEU A 90 -6.56 -5.52 -5.52
N ILE A 91 -5.98 -6.43 -6.31
CA ILE A 91 -5.37 -7.65 -5.79
C ILE A 91 -4.22 -7.30 -4.83
N GLY A 92 -3.37 -6.34 -5.21
CA GLY A 92 -2.29 -5.84 -4.37
C GLY A 92 -2.79 -5.34 -3.02
N TYR A 93 -3.83 -4.51 -3.00
CA TYR A 93 -4.43 -4.01 -1.77
C TYR A 93 -4.97 -5.10 -0.85
N PHE A 94 -5.62 -6.13 -1.40
CA PHE A 94 -6.04 -7.28 -0.60
C PHE A 94 -4.85 -7.97 0.08
N TYR A 95 -3.80 -8.29 -0.69
CA TYR A 95 -2.63 -8.98 -0.14
C TYR A 95 -1.83 -8.09 0.82
N SER A 96 -1.77 -6.77 0.58
CA SER A 96 -1.21 -5.81 1.53
C SER A 96 -2.00 -5.76 2.84
N GLY A 97 -3.34 -5.81 2.79
CA GLY A 97 -4.17 -5.77 3.99
C GLY A 97 -3.98 -6.95 4.94
N ILE A 98 -3.66 -8.13 4.40
CA ILE A 98 -3.44 -9.35 5.21
C ILE A 98 -1.97 -9.64 5.55
N THR A 99 -1.02 -8.80 5.12
CA THR A 99 0.42 -9.03 5.36
C THR A 99 1.05 -7.95 6.23
N PRO A 100 2.00 -8.30 7.11
CA PRO A 100 2.76 -7.33 7.88
C PRO A 100 3.44 -6.28 7.00
N SER A 101 3.42 -5.02 7.44
CA SER A 101 3.97 -3.86 6.70
C SER A 101 3.42 -3.67 5.29
N ALA A 102 2.22 -4.21 5.00
CA ALA A 102 1.63 -4.19 3.65
C ALA A 102 2.51 -4.81 2.55
N SER A 103 3.47 -5.67 2.92
CA SER A 103 4.53 -6.16 2.03
C SER A 103 4.07 -7.17 0.96
N GLY A 104 2.91 -7.79 1.13
CA GLY A 104 2.37 -8.82 0.23
C GLY A 104 1.77 -8.30 -1.08
N GLY A 105 1.49 -6.99 -1.20
CA GLY A 105 0.81 -6.43 -2.35
C GLY A 105 1.61 -6.53 -3.65
N GLN A 106 2.84 -6.02 -3.65
CA GLN A 106 3.71 -6.02 -4.84
C GLN A 106 4.07 -7.44 -5.31
N PRO A 107 4.45 -8.41 -4.43
CA PRO A 107 4.65 -9.79 -4.84
C PRO A 107 3.40 -10.43 -5.48
N ALA A 108 2.21 -10.12 -4.95
CA ALA A 108 0.96 -10.62 -5.52
C ALA A 108 0.68 -9.99 -6.89
N GLN A 109 0.86 -8.69 -7.05
CA GLN A 109 0.76 -8.00 -8.34
C GLN A 109 1.68 -8.66 -9.37
N LEU A 110 2.96 -8.86 -9.04
CA LEU A 110 3.93 -9.51 -9.92
C LEU A 110 3.49 -10.93 -10.32
N TYR A 111 2.98 -11.72 -9.36
CA TYR A 111 2.49 -13.08 -9.61
C TYR A 111 1.35 -13.11 -10.64
N TYR A 112 0.34 -12.25 -10.47
CA TYR A 112 -0.79 -12.20 -11.41
C TYR A 112 -0.39 -11.60 -12.76
N MET A 113 0.51 -10.62 -12.78
CA MET A 113 1.05 -10.06 -14.01
C MET A 113 1.81 -11.11 -14.82
N ALA A 114 2.68 -11.89 -14.19
CA ALA A 114 3.41 -12.98 -14.85
C ALA A 114 2.45 -14.07 -15.37
N LYS A 115 1.40 -14.38 -14.61
CA LYS A 115 0.36 -15.34 -15.04
C LYS A 115 -0.42 -14.89 -16.27
N ASP A 116 -0.63 -13.59 -16.40
CA ASP A 116 -1.28 -12.99 -17.58
C ASP A 116 -0.31 -12.78 -18.76
N GLY A 117 0.92 -13.30 -18.67
CA GLY A 117 1.92 -13.27 -19.74
C GLY A 117 2.69 -11.95 -19.84
N ASN A 118 2.65 -11.09 -18.82
CA ASN A 118 3.50 -9.90 -18.80
C ASN A 118 4.96 -10.31 -18.56
N ASP A 119 5.88 -9.58 -19.18
CA ASP A 119 7.32 -9.77 -18.99
C ASP A 119 7.70 -9.56 -17.52
N ALA A 120 8.36 -10.54 -16.91
CA ALA A 120 8.65 -10.53 -15.48
C ALA A 120 9.64 -9.42 -15.08
N ALA A 121 10.64 -9.13 -15.92
CA ALA A 121 11.63 -8.09 -15.64
C ALA A 121 10.99 -6.70 -15.68
N LYS A 122 10.22 -6.42 -16.73
CA LYS A 122 9.47 -5.16 -16.88
C LYS A 122 8.45 -4.96 -15.77
N SER A 123 7.71 -6.03 -15.44
CA SER A 123 6.73 -6.01 -14.35
C SER A 123 7.40 -5.70 -13.01
N THR A 124 8.56 -6.29 -12.74
CA THR A 124 9.34 -6.03 -11.52
C THR A 124 9.80 -4.58 -11.46
N VAL A 125 10.35 -4.03 -12.55
CA VAL A 125 10.78 -2.63 -12.61
C VAL A 125 9.60 -1.68 -12.43
N ALA A 126 8.44 -1.96 -13.05
CA ALA A 126 7.24 -1.15 -12.86
C ALA A 126 6.82 -1.10 -11.38
N LEU A 127 6.77 -2.25 -10.70
CA LEU A 127 6.38 -2.30 -9.29
C LEU A 127 7.40 -1.65 -8.37
N LEU A 128 8.71 -1.85 -8.61
CA LEU A 128 9.76 -1.13 -7.88
C LEU A 128 9.70 0.37 -8.11
N SER A 129 9.37 0.82 -9.33
CA SER A 129 9.18 2.23 -9.63
C SER A 129 8.01 2.82 -8.85
N MET A 130 6.88 2.12 -8.79
CA MET A 130 5.75 2.53 -7.95
C MET A 130 6.15 2.64 -6.48
N ALA A 131 6.90 1.66 -5.97
CA ALA A 131 7.43 1.69 -4.62
C ALA A 131 8.35 2.91 -4.41
N LEU A 132 9.23 3.17 -5.36
CA LEU A 132 10.19 4.27 -5.32
C LEU A 132 9.49 5.63 -5.25
N PHE A 133 8.58 5.92 -6.19
CA PHE A 133 7.87 7.20 -6.23
C PHE A 133 6.96 7.38 -5.01
N TYR A 134 6.36 6.28 -4.54
CA TYR A 134 5.61 6.30 -3.28
C TYR A 134 6.48 6.74 -2.12
N LYS A 135 7.62 6.06 -1.91
CA LYS A 135 8.52 6.37 -0.81
C LYS A 135 9.14 7.75 -0.93
N LEU A 136 9.45 8.18 -2.14
CA LEU A 136 9.93 9.54 -2.40
C LEU A 136 8.91 10.59 -1.94
N VAL A 137 7.64 10.45 -2.32
CA VAL A 137 6.57 11.37 -1.90
C VAL A 137 6.40 11.38 -0.38
N MET A 138 6.40 10.21 0.26
CA MET A 138 6.27 10.10 1.73
C MET A 138 7.44 10.74 2.46
N VAL A 139 8.67 10.52 1.99
CA VAL A 139 9.88 11.13 2.56
C VAL A 139 9.87 12.64 2.38
N ILE A 140 9.49 13.15 1.20
CA ILE A 140 9.37 14.59 0.96
C ILE A 140 8.33 15.21 1.91
N MET A 141 7.14 14.61 2.02
CA MET A 141 6.11 15.08 2.95
C MET A 141 6.59 15.07 4.40
N GLY A 142 7.22 13.97 4.85
CA GLY A 142 7.73 13.85 6.22
C GLY A 142 8.88 14.82 6.52
N ILE A 143 9.83 14.99 5.61
CA ILE A 143 10.90 15.98 5.80
C ILE A 143 10.32 17.40 5.81
N ALA A 144 9.38 17.72 4.91
CA ALA A 144 8.73 19.03 4.90
C ALA A 144 8.00 19.33 6.22
N LEU A 145 7.23 18.36 6.74
CA LEU A 145 6.57 18.51 8.05
C LEU A 145 7.59 18.65 9.19
N PHE A 146 8.68 17.91 9.16
CA PHE A 146 9.75 18.02 10.15
C PHE A 146 10.41 19.41 10.12
N LEU A 147 10.71 19.95 8.94
CA LEU A 147 11.39 21.24 8.81
C LEU A 147 10.47 22.43 9.08
N PHE A 148 9.23 22.39 8.58
CA PHE A 148 8.33 23.55 8.58
C PHE A 148 7.22 23.47 9.63
N TRP A 149 6.95 22.31 10.22
CA TRP A 149 5.82 22.08 11.12
C TRP A 149 6.14 21.21 12.35
N SER A 150 7.42 21.10 12.75
CA SER A 150 7.85 20.27 13.89
C SER A 150 7.13 20.58 15.21
N LYS A 151 6.86 21.86 15.50
CA LYS A 151 6.11 22.26 16.70
C LYS A 151 4.72 21.61 16.74
N GLY A 152 4.02 21.59 15.62
CA GLY A 152 2.72 20.94 15.51
C GLY A 152 2.82 19.43 15.68
N ILE A 153 3.84 18.78 15.10
CA ILE A 153 4.06 17.34 15.33
C ILE A 153 4.20 17.05 16.82
N THR A 154 5.04 17.81 17.54
CA THR A 154 5.23 17.63 18.98
C THR A 154 3.95 17.86 19.77
N GLU A 155 3.18 18.90 19.44
CA GLU A 155 1.93 19.24 20.11
C GLU A 155 0.86 18.15 19.94
N TYR A 156 0.62 17.71 18.70
CA TYR A 156 -0.47 16.78 18.40
C TYR A 156 -0.10 15.31 18.66
N PHE A 157 1.15 14.90 18.45
CA PHE A 157 1.57 13.51 18.73
C PHE A 157 1.92 13.28 20.19
N GLY A 158 2.35 14.31 20.92
CA GLY A 158 2.70 14.21 22.34
C GLY A 158 3.65 13.05 22.63
N VAL A 159 3.23 12.13 23.50
CA VAL A 159 4.00 10.93 23.89
C VAL A 159 4.30 10.01 22.69
N TYR A 160 3.51 10.04 21.62
CA TYR A 160 3.70 9.21 20.42
C TYR A 160 4.60 9.85 19.35
N ILE A 161 5.25 10.99 19.65
CA ILE A 161 6.15 11.68 18.70
C ILE A 161 7.27 10.77 18.16
N TRP A 162 7.76 9.82 18.97
CA TRP A 162 8.79 8.87 18.54
C TRP A 162 8.34 7.98 17.38
N VAL A 163 7.04 7.70 17.25
CA VAL A 163 6.51 6.90 16.14
C VAL A 163 6.62 7.66 14.82
N TYR A 164 6.47 8.99 14.84
CA TYR A 164 6.70 9.82 13.67
C TYR A 164 8.15 9.74 13.19
N TYR A 165 9.12 9.91 14.09
CA TYR A 165 10.55 9.82 13.75
C TYR A 165 10.95 8.43 13.28
N LEU A 166 10.43 7.38 13.94
CA LEU A 166 10.65 6.00 13.51
C LEU A 166 10.08 5.77 12.10
N GLY A 167 8.84 6.19 11.85
CA GLY A 167 8.20 6.06 10.54
C GLY A 167 8.96 6.80 9.44
N LEU A 168 9.42 8.03 9.72
CA LEU A 168 10.24 8.80 8.79
C LEU A 168 11.58 8.09 8.50
N ALA A 169 12.29 7.62 9.54
CA ALA A 169 13.55 6.90 9.38
C ALA A 169 13.39 5.61 8.56
N LEU A 170 12.32 4.83 8.81
CA LEU A 170 12.02 3.62 8.05
C LEU A 170 11.68 3.93 6.58
N ASN A 171 10.94 5.01 6.32
CA ASN A 171 10.65 5.44 4.95
C ASN A 171 11.91 5.83 4.20
N ILE A 172 12.83 6.58 4.84
CA ILE A 172 14.12 6.95 4.26
C ILE A 172 14.97 5.70 4.00
N LEU A 173 15.07 4.78 4.97
CA LEU A 173 15.80 3.53 4.83
C LEU A 173 15.30 2.72 3.62
N ILE A 174 13.98 2.53 3.51
CA ILE A 174 13.40 1.73 2.43
C ILE A 174 13.55 2.42 1.07
N LEU A 175 13.45 3.75 1.02
CA LEU A 175 13.75 4.52 -0.19
C LEU A 175 15.17 4.22 -0.70
N PHE A 176 16.17 4.27 0.19
CA PHE A 176 17.56 3.95 -0.18
C PHE A 176 17.75 2.48 -0.57
N VAL A 177 17.07 1.55 0.10
CA VAL A 177 17.09 0.12 -0.28
C VAL A 177 16.56 -0.05 -1.70
N ILE A 178 15.39 0.53 -2.03
CA ILE A 178 14.81 0.44 -3.36
C ILE A 178 15.75 1.06 -4.40
N LEU A 179 16.32 2.23 -4.13
CA LEU A 179 17.30 2.87 -5.01
C LEU A 179 18.53 2.00 -5.23
N ALA A 180 19.07 1.38 -4.18
CA ALA A 180 20.22 0.48 -4.31
C ALA A 180 19.90 -0.74 -5.20
N PHE A 181 18.71 -1.32 -5.06
CA PHE A 181 18.25 -2.43 -5.92
C PHE A 181 18.07 -2.02 -7.38
N MET A 182 17.65 -0.77 -7.65
CA MET A 182 17.48 -0.27 -9.02
C MET A 182 18.83 0.13 -9.64
N LEU A 183 19.69 0.84 -8.91
CA LEU A 183 20.93 1.41 -9.45
C LEU A 183 22.12 0.44 -9.48
N ILE A 184 22.08 -0.66 -8.73
CA ILE A 184 23.19 -1.63 -8.70
C ILE A 184 22.75 -3.03 -9.15
N PRO A 185 22.29 -3.19 -10.41
CA PRO A 185 21.75 -4.46 -10.91
C PRO A 185 22.79 -5.60 -10.94
N GLU A 186 24.09 -5.31 -11.03
CA GLU A 186 25.14 -6.34 -10.94
C GLU A 186 25.24 -6.95 -9.54
N LYS A 187 25.08 -6.15 -8.49
CA LYS A 187 25.00 -6.67 -7.11
C LYS A 187 23.71 -7.45 -6.91
N THR A 188 22.60 -6.97 -7.48
CA THR A 188 21.32 -7.71 -7.49
C THR A 188 21.46 -9.08 -8.17
N LYS A 189 22.16 -9.17 -9.30
CA LYS A 189 22.51 -10.43 -9.98
C LYS A 189 23.28 -11.37 -9.06
N SER A 190 24.33 -10.87 -8.40
CA SER A 190 25.14 -11.68 -7.46
C SER A 190 24.32 -12.21 -6.28
N ILE A 191 23.43 -11.38 -5.71
CA ILE A 191 22.53 -11.76 -4.62
C ILE A 191 21.55 -12.84 -5.08
N ILE A 192 20.94 -12.69 -6.26
CA ILE A 192 20.01 -13.69 -6.82
C ILE A 192 20.71 -15.04 -7.02
N HIS A 193 21.92 -15.03 -7.60
CA HIS A 193 22.72 -16.24 -7.78
C HIS A 193 23.11 -16.90 -6.44
N LYS A 194 23.46 -16.10 -5.41
CA LYS A 194 23.74 -16.61 -4.06
C LYS A 194 22.50 -17.22 -3.41
N LEU A 195 21.36 -16.52 -3.48
CA LEU A 195 20.08 -16.99 -2.94
C LEU A 195 19.64 -18.29 -3.62
N MET A 196 19.82 -18.40 -4.94
CA MET A 196 19.52 -19.62 -5.66
C MET A 196 20.44 -20.78 -5.29
N ARG A 197 21.76 -20.56 -5.22
CA ARG A 197 22.69 -21.60 -4.74
C ARG A 197 22.31 -22.08 -3.34
N LEU A 198 21.89 -21.16 -2.47
CA LEU A 198 21.38 -21.48 -1.14
C LEU A 198 20.08 -22.28 -1.20
N LEU A 199 19.11 -21.92 -2.05
CA LEU A 199 17.86 -22.66 -2.22
C LEU A 199 18.05 -24.06 -2.84
N ILE A 200 19.03 -24.23 -3.73
CA ILE A 200 19.43 -25.53 -4.29
C ILE A 200 20.10 -26.37 -3.19
N LYS A 201 21.03 -25.78 -2.42
CA LYS A 201 21.67 -26.43 -1.27
C LYS A 201 20.64 -26.87 -0.22
N LEU A 202 19.59 -26.08 -0.01
CA LEU A 202 18.46 -26.40 0.87
C LEU A 202 17.45 -27.40 0.25
N LYS A 203 17.72 -27.93 -0.94
CA LYS A 203 16.84 -28.84 -1.71
C LYS A 203 15.43 -28.30 -1.96
N ILE A 204 15.25 -26.97 -1.94
CA ILE A 204 13.96 -26.30 -2.24
C ILE A 204 13.80 -26.17 -3.76
N LEU A 205 14.89 -25.95 -4.48
CA LEU A 205 14.95 -25.84 -5.94
C LEU A 205 15.72 -27.02 -6.53
N LYS A 206 15.22 -27.61 -7.64
CA LYS A 206 16.01 -28.53 -8.47
C LYS A 206 17.08 -27.77 -9.25
N GLU A 207 18.24 -28.40 -9.42
CA GLU A 207 19.32 -27.94 -10.27
C GLU A 207 18.86 -27.94 -11.73
N ASN A 208 19.15 -26.86 -12.47
CA ASN A 208 18.73 -26.68 -13.86
C ASN A 208 19.71 -25.76 -14.57
N ASN A 209 20.38 -26.28 -15.60
CA ASN A 209 21.44 -25.59 -16.34
C ASN A 209 20.92 -24.38 -17.13
N CYS A 210 19.70 -24.43 -17.68
CA CYS A 210 19.08 -23.31 -18.38
C CYS A 210 18.54 -22.20 -17.44
N ARG A 211 18.65 -22.37 -16.12
CA ARG A 211 18.14 -21.38 -15.16
C ARG A 211 19.03 -20.15 -15.06
N ASN A 212 20.34 -20.33 -15.19
CA ASN A 212 21.31 -19.22 -15.15
C ASN A 212 21.10 -18.29 -16.35
N GLU A 213 20.92 -18.85 -17.55
CA GLU A 213 20.61 -18.08 -18.78
C GLU A 213 19.32 -17.26 -18.64
N LYS A 214 18.26 -17.86 -18.06
CA LYS A 214 16.99 -17.14 -17.81
C LYS A 214 17.14 -15.99 -16.81
N ILE A 215 18.01 -16.14 -15.80
CA ILE A 215 18.29 -15.07 -14.84
C ILE A 215 19.08 -13.97 -15.53
N ASP A 216 20.06 -14.33 -16.34
CA ASP A 216 20.89 -13.35 -17.04
C ASP A 216 20.04 -12.52 -18.00
N SER A 217 19.18 -13.16 -18.80
CA SER A 217 18.19 -12.48 -19.63
C SER A 217 17.23 -11.61 -18.82
N PHE A 218 16.77 -12.07 -17.65
CA PHE A 218 15.93 -11.27 -16.76
C PHE A 218 16.67 -10.02 -16.24
N ILE A 219 17.94 -10.16 -15.85
CA ILE A 219 18.75 -9.06 -15.33
C ILE A 219 19.05 -8.05 -16.42
N GLU A 220 19.31 -8.48 -17.65
CA GLU A 220 19.47 -7.59 -18.81
C GLU A 220 18.18 -6.81 -19.08
N GLY A 221 17.05 -7.50 -19.19
CA GLY A 221 15.74 -6.83 -19.37
C GLY A 221 15.37 -5.88 -18.22
N TYR A 222 15.81 -6.20 -17.00
CA TYR A 222 15.68 -5.35 -15.82
C TYR A 222 16.51 -4.08 -15.95
N LYS A 223 17.82 -4.21 -16.28
CA LYS A 223 18.74 -3.09 -16.49
C LYS A 223 18.20 -2.12 -17.53
N ASP A 224 17.83 -2.63 -18.71
CA ASP A 224 17.27 -1.84 -19.80
C ASP A 224 16.02 -1.05 -19.37
N SER A 225 15.17 -1.67 -18.55
CA SER A 225 13.93 -1.05 -18.08
C SER A 225 14.20 0.02 -17.03
N VAL A 226 15.17 -0.18 -16.14
CA VAL A 226 15.62 0.83 -15.18
C VAL A 226 16.25 2.02 -15.89
N ASP A 227 17.18 1.77 -16.81
CA ASP A 227 17.86 2.83 -17.57
C ASP A 227 16.88 3.66 -18.38
N PHE A 228 15.90 3.01 -19.00
CA PHE A 228 14.85 3.70 -19.74
C PHE A 228 14.01 4.62 -18.84
N LEU A 229 13.72 4.20 -17.61
CA LEU A 229 12.98 5.00 -16.64
C LEU A 229 13.79 6.26 -16.24
N PHE A 230 15.04 6.07 -15.81
CA PHE A 230 15.88 7.16 -15.31
C PHE A 230 16.33 8.15 -16.41
N LYS A 231 16.42 7.70 -17.68
CA LYS A 231 16.68 8.60 -18.82
C LYS A 231 15.52 9.54 -19.10
N ASN A 232 14.28 9.21 -18.72
CA ASN A 232 13.10 10.01 -19.04
C ASN A 232 12.63 10.87 -17.85
N LYS A 233 13.31 12.01 -17.65
CA LYS A 233 13.03 12.96 -16.54
C LYS A 233 11.57 13.44 -16.52
N LEU A 234 10.98 13.70 -17.69
CA LEU A 234 9.58 14.14 -17.78
C LEU A 234 8.63 13.09 -17.23
N LYS A 235 8.82 11.81 -17.60
CA LYS A 235 8.01 10.72 -17.05
C LYS A 235 8.20 10.56 -15.55
N MET A 236 9.42 10.70 -15.03
CA MET A 236 9.65 10.66 -13.58
C MET A 236 8.88 11.77 -12.86
N GLY A 237 8.86 12.98 -13.43
CA GLY A 237 8.07 14.10 -12.91
C GLY A 237 6.57 13.81 -12.90
N VAL A 238 6.04 13.28 -14.01
CA VAL A 238 4.62 12.88 -14.11
C VAL A 238 4.28 11.78 -13.09
N LEU A 239 5.11 10.75 -12.95
CA LEU A 239 4.89 9.67 -12.00
C LEU A 239 4.94 10.17 -10.55
N THR A 240 5.86 11.08 -10.23
CA THR A 240 5.94 11.72 -8.91
C THR A 240 4.69 12.55 -8.62
N LEU A 241 4.24 13.37 -9.57
CA LEU A 241 3.04 14.20 -9.44
C LEU A 241 1.78 13.34 -9.28
N LEU A 242 1.60 12.31 -10.11
CA LEU A 242 0.47 11.38 -9.98
C LEU A 242 0.49 10.68 -8.64
N THR A 243 1.66 10.26 -8.16
CA THR A 243 1.80 9.64 -6.84
C THR A 243 1.48 10.62 -5.72
N PHE A 244 1.86 11.89 -5.86
CA PHE A 244 1.50 12.96 -4.92
C PHE A 244 0.00 13.21 -4.88
N ILE A 245 -0.67 13.28 -6.04
CA ILE A 245 -2.14 13.43 -6.15
C ILE A 245 -2.82 12.21 -5.52
N GLN A 246 -2.34 11.02 -5.87
CA GLN A 246 -2.81 9.76 -5.27
C GLN A 246 -2.76 9.85 -3.76
N ARG A 247 -1.58 10.11 -3.15
CA ARG A 247 -1.43 10.13 -1.69
C ARG A 247 -2.23 11.24 -1.03
N SER A 248 -2.24 12.43 -1.63
CA SER A 248 -2.99 13.59 -1.13
C SER A 248 -4.49 13.34 -1.07
N SER A 249 -5.06 12.56 -1.99
CA SER A 249 -6.50 12.25 -1.96
C SER A 249 -6.94 11.62 -0.63
N LEU A 250 -6.14 10.72 -0.04
CA LEU A 250 -6.45 10.12 1.26
C LEU A 250 -6.19 11.05 2.44
N LEU A 251 -5.31 12.05 2.29
CA LEU A 251 -5.06 13.07 3.31
C LEU A 251 -6.25 14.03 3.47
N LEU A 252 -7.06 14.20 2.41
CA LEU A 252 -8.23 15.07 2.41
C LEU A 252 -9.44 14.44 3.12
N ILE A 253 -9.46 13.14 3.38
CA ILE A 253 -10.64 12.47 3.96
C ILE A 253 -11.02 13.08 5.33
N PRO A 254 -10.12 13.23 6.32
CA PRO A 254 -10.47 13.88 7.59
C PRO A 254 -10.87 15.35 7.42
N VAL A 255 -10.35 16.04 6.41
CA VAL A 255 -10.74 17.42 6.08
C VAL A 255 -12.20 17.47 5.64
N PHE A 256 -12.60 16.59 4.70
CA PHE A 256 -13.99 16.52 4.26
C PHE A 256 -14.94 16.17 5.40
N ILE A 257 -14.54 15.26 6.28
CA ILE A 257 -15.34 14.91 7.47
C ILE A 257 -15.46 16.12 8.40
N TYR A 258 -14.37 16.84 8.67
CA TYR A 258 -14.40 18.01 9.54
C TYR A 258 -15.31 19.12 8.99
N LEU A 259 -15.19 19.46 7.71
CA LEU A 259 -16.04 20.44 7.04
C LEU A 259 -17.52 20.03 6.97
N GLY A 260 -17.78 18.73 7.05
CA GLY A 260 -19.12 18.15 7.05
C GLY A 260 -19.83 18.14 8.40
N LEU A 261 -19.12 18.46 9.48
CA LEU A 261 -19.61 18.41 10.85
C LEU A 261 -19.79 19.84 11.39
N PRO A 262 -20.66 20.03 12.41
CA PRO A 262 -20.81 21.32 13.08
C PRO A 262 -19.61 21.58 14.01
N LEU A 263 -18.42 21.74 13.42
CA LEU A 263 -17.14 21.98 14.08
C LEU A 263 -16.48 23.21 13.47
N GLU A 264 -15.88 24.05 14.32
CA GLU A 264 -15.22 25.29 13.91
C GLU A 264 -13.89 25.49 14.63
N GLY A 265 -13.09 26.46 14.18
CA GLY A 265 -11.90 26.93 14.89
C GLY A 265 -10.59 26.20 14.59
N LYS A 266 -10.56 25.21 13.71
CA LYS A 266 -9.31 24.56 13.25
C LYS A 266 -9.05 24.80 11.77
N SER A 267 -7.80 25.12 11.44
CA SER A 267 -7.37 25.30 10.05
C SER A 267 -7.35 23.96 9.31
N ILE A 268 -7.84 23.95 8.07
CA ILE A 268 -7.79 22.79 7.18
C ILE A 268 -6.35 22.26 7.03
N PHE A 269 -5.37 23.16 6.94
CA PHE A 269 -3.95 22.79 6.82
C PHE A 269 -3.45 22.03 8.06
N THR A 270 -3.91 22.40 9.26
CA THR A 270 -3.57 21.67 10.49
C THR A 270 -4.04 20.23 10.41
N ILE A 271 -5.29 20.00 9.98
CA ILE A 271 -5.86 18.65 9.85
C ILE A 271 -5.09 17.85 8.79
N LEU A 272 -4.77 18.49 7.66
CA LEU A 272 -3.98 17.88 6.59
C LEU A 272 -2.57 17.49 7.06
N TYR A 273 -1.88 18.36 7.79
CA TYR A 273 -0.54 18.10 8.31
C TYR A 273 -0.53 17.00 9.38
N ILE A 274 -1.51 16.98 10.28
CA ILE A 274 -1.69 15.88 11.24
C ILE A 274 -1.90 14.58 10.49
N GLN A 275 -2.81 14.55 9.51
CA GLN A 275 -3.09 13.35 8.74
C GLN A 275 -1.86 12.87 7.95
N ALA A 276 -1.12 13.78 7.34
CA ALA A 276 0.12 13.46 6.64
C ALA A 276 1.17 12.89 7.60
N ALA A 277 1.32 13.46 8.80
CA ALA A 277 2.21 12.93 9.84
C ALA A 277 1.78 11.53 10.29
N ILE A 278 0.48 11.25 10.41
CA ILE A 278 -0.04 9.91 10.74
C ILE A 278 0.38 8.91 9.66
N TYR A 279 0.19 9.23 8.38
CA TYR A 279 0.60 8.35 7.28
C TYR A 279 2.12 8.09 7.28
N VAL A 280 2.95 9.13 7.50
CA VAL A 280 4.41 8.96 7.58
C VAL A 280 4.81 8.06 8.76
N ALA A 281 4.16 8.23 9.92
CA ALA A 281 4.47 7.51 11.14
C ALA A 281 4.18 6.00 11.05
N VAL A 282 3.05 5.62 10.45
CA VAL A 282 2.51 4.24 10.58
C VAL A 282 2.77 3.33 9.40
N ASP A 283 3.08 3.89 8.23
CA ASP A 283 3.11 3.17 6.95
C ASP A 283 4.03 1.93 6.96
N MET A 284 5.19 2.01 7.63
CA MET A 284 6.19 0.95 7.63
C MET A 284 6.23 0.08 8.88
N LEU A 285 5.25 0.24 9.79
CA LEU A 285 5.22 -0.56 11.00
C LEU A 285 4.91 -2.05 10.67
N PRO A 286 5.54 -3.02 11.36
CA PRO A 286 5.46 -4.46 11.07
C PRO A 286 4.14 -5.09 11.53
N ILE A 287 3.02 -4.49 11.14
CA ILE A 287 1.67 -4.90 11.54
C ILE A 287 0.80 -5.08 10.30
N PRO A 288 0.05 -6.19 10.19
CA PRO A 288 -0.91 -6.39 9.09
C PRO A 288 -1.88 -5.21 8.96
N GLY A 289 -1.86 -4.56 7.78
CA GLY A 289 -2.69 -3.38 7.50
C GLY A 289 -2.47 -2.19 8.46
N ALA A 290 -1.39 -2.18 9.26
CA ALA A 290 -1.15 -1.22 10.34
C ALA A 290 -2.36 -1.00 11.28
N GLN A 291 -3.22 -2.02 11.40
CA GLN A 291 -4.43 -1.98 12.22
C GLN A 291 -4.07 -1.99 13.72
N GLY A 292 -4.90 -1.33 14.52
CA GLY A 292 -4.61 -1.05 15.93
C GLY A 292 -3.81 0.23 16.07
N ILE A 293 -2.56 0.23 15.59
CA ILE A 293 -1.65 1.36 15.82
C ILE A 293 -2.12 2.61 15.09
N THR A 294 -2.59 2.50 13.84
CA THR A 294 -2.96 3.73 13.14
C THR A 294 -4.23 4.35 13.71
N GLU A 295 -5.18 3.53 14.16
CA GLU A 295 -6.39 4.00 14.84
C GLU A 295 -6.02 4.69 16.16
N LEU A 296 -5.11 4.10 16.93
CA LEU A 296 -4.60 4.69 18.17
C LEU A 296 -3.93 6.05 17.93
N ILE A 297 -3.03 6.13 16.95
CA ILE A 297 -2.33 7.38 16.63
C ILE A 297 -3.29 8.41 16.05
N TYR A 298 -4.26 8.00 15.23
CA TYR A 298 -5.30 8.88 14.71
C TYR A 298 -6.15 9.46 15.84
N ILE A 299 -6.66 8.62 16.73
CA ILE A 299 -7.48 9.05 17.87
C ILE A 299 -6.67 9.99 18.76
N SER A 300 -5.41 9.66 19.05
CA SER A 300 -4.54 10.51 19.88
C SER A 300 -4.29 11.87 19.22
N ALA A 301 -3.86 11.87 17.96
CA ALA A 301 -3.40 13.08 17.27
C ALA A 301 -4.54 14.01 16.84
N LEU A 302 -5.73 13.47 16.56
CA LEU A 302 -6.89 14.26 16.13
C LEU A 302 -7.92 14.51 17.25
N ARG A 303 -7.62 14.12 18.50
CA ARG A 303 -8.52 14.31 19.66
C ARG A 303 -8.87 15.76 19.93
N SER A 304 -7.95 16.69 19.68
CA SER A 304 -8.16 18.13 19.84
C SER A 304 -8.79 18.79 18.61
N ILE A 305 -8.96 18.04 17.51
CA ILE A 305 -9.60 18.48 16.27
C ILE A 305 -11.08 18.06 16.25
N PHE A 306 -11.36 16.77 16.47
CA PHE A 306 -12.72 16.26 16.55
C PHE A 306 -13.16 16.17 18.01
N THR A 307 -14.34 16.70 18.32
CA THR A 307 -14.92 16.53 19.66
C THR A 307 -15.09 15.04 19.97
N LYS A 308 -15.16 14.69 21.27
CA LYS A 308 -15.35 13.29 21.72
C LYS A 308 -16.50 12.59 20.99
N LYS A 309 -17.56 13.34 20.66
CA LYS A 309 -18.73 12.86 19.91
C LYS A 309 -18.39 12.37 18.49
N TYR A 310 -17.51 13.06 17.77
CA TYR A 310 -17.25 12.81 16.34
C TYR A 310 -15.92 12.10 16.05
N LEU A 311 -14.99 12.04 17.00
CA LEU A 311 -13.64 11.47 16.80
C LEU A 311 -13.67 10.01 16.36
N ALA A 312 -14.49 9.17 16.99
CA ALA A 312 -14.61 7.76 16.61
C ALA A 312 -15.24 7.60 15.22
N ALA A 313 -16.27 8.39 14.92
CA ALA A 313 -16.92 8.38 13.61
C ALA A 313 -15.96 8.84 12.50
N SER A 314 -15.16 9.90 12.73
CA SER A 314 -14.20 10.38 11.73
C SER A 314 -13.09 9.36 11.46
N MET A 315 -12.62 8.67 12.50
CA MET A 315 -11.67 7.56 12.37
C MET A 315 -12.25 6.43 11.52
N ILE A 316 -13.47 5.97 11.83
CA ILE A 316 -14.13 4.86 11.11
C ILE A 316 -14.38 5.20 9.65
N ILE A 317 -14.87 6.40 9.35
CA ILE A 317 -15.11 6.83 7.97
C ILE A 317 -13.78 6.93 7.22
N THR A 318 -12.75 7.51 7.85
CA THR A 318 -11.40 7.59 7.28
C THR A 318 -10.87 6.19 6.93
N ARG A 319 -10.98 5.24 7.86
CA ARG A 319 -10.56 3.84 7.67
C ARG A 319 -11.37 3.11 6.62
N SER A 320 -12.68 3.35 6.60
CA SER A 320 -13.58 2.75 5.63
C SER A 320 -13.20 3.15 4.21
N ALA A 321 -13.01 4.44 3.99
CA ALA A 321 -12.60 4.97 2.69
C ALA A 321 -11.17 4.58 2.31
N SER A 322 -10.19 4.70 3.22
CA SER A 322 -8.78 4.50 2.89
C SER A 322 -8.33 3.04 2.88
N PHE A 323 -9.07 2.14 3.54
CA PHE A 323 -8.65 0.75 3.71
C PHE A 323 -9.79 -0.26 3.54
N TYR A 324 -10.85 -0.23 4.34
CA TYR A 324 -11.82 -1.34 4.37
C TYR A 324 -12.57 -1.53 3.04
N LEU A 325 -13.05 -0.44 2.41
CA LEU A 325 -13.73 -0.54 1.12
C LEU A 325 -12.82 -1.11 0.04
N ILE A 326 -11.59 -0.61 -0.06
CA ILE A 326 -10.60 -1.07 -1.05
C ILE A 326 -10.25 -2.54 -0.80
N PHE A 327 -10.08 -2.93 0.46
CA PHE A 327 -9.81 -4.30 0.86
C PHE A 327 -10.94 -5.26 0.48
N ILE A 328 -12.20 -4.90 0.76
CA ILE A 328 -13.39 -5.68 0.41
C ILE A 328 -13.51 -5.83 -1.12
N VAL A 329 -13.35 -4.74 -1.86
CA VAL A 329 -13.35 -4.81 -3.34
C VAL A 329 -12.21 -5.70 -3.85
N GLY A 330 -11.03 -5.63 -3.24
CA GLY A 330 -9.89 -6.51 -3.52
C GLY A 330 -10.22 -7.99 -3.30
N ILE A 331 -10.93 -8.34 -2.22
CA ILE A 331 -11.42 -9.71 -1.96
C ILE A 331 -12.27 -10.20 -3.13
N PHE A 332 -13.29 -9.41 -3.52
CA PHE A 332 -14.19 -9.78 -4.61
C PHE A 332 -13.40 -10.00 -5.90
N VAL A 333 -12.49 -9.09 -6.26
CA VAL A 333 -11.64 -9.23 -7.46
C VAL A 333 -10.83 -10.53 -7.43
N VAL A 334 -10.20 -10.87 -6.30
CA VAL A 334 -9.44 -12.12 -6.15
C VAL A 334 -10.33 -13.35 -6.31
N LEU A 335 -11.53 -13.35 -5.72
CA LEU A 335 -12.48 -14.46 -5.81
C LEU A 335 -12.98 -14.67 -7.24
N PHE A 336 -13.35 -13.60 -7.94
CA PHE A 336 -13.79 -13.67 -9.34
C PHE A 336 -12.65 -14.08 -10.27
N ASN A 337 -11.43 -13.56 -10.05
CA ASN A 337 -10.28 -13.92 -10.88
C ASN A 337 -9.89 -15.40 -10.71
N ARG A 338 -9.99 -15.95 -9.49
CA ARG A 338 -9.79 -17.40 -9.28
C ARG A 338 -10.82 -18.26 -10.00
N LYS A 339 -12.10 -17.86 -9.99
CA LYS A 339 -13.15 -18.56 -10.74
C LYS A 339 -12.86 -18.53 -12.25
N PHE A 340 -12.45 -17.39 -12.78
CA PHE A 340 -12.13 -17.24 -14.22
C PHE A 340 -10.93 -18.07 -14.66
N ILE A 341 -9.85 -18.08 -13.86
CA ILE A 341 -8.66 -18.88 -14.12
C ILE A 341 -8.97 -20.39 -14.06
N ARG A 342 -9.76 -20.83 -13.07
CA ARG A 342 -10.14 -22.25 -12.92
C ARG A 342 -10.99 -22.74 -14.09
N ASN A 343 -11.89 -21.90 -14.61
CA ASN A 343 -12.69 -22.27 -15.77
C ASN A 343 -11.87 -22.33 -17.06
N ARG A 344 -10.81 -21.53 -17.20
CA ARG A 344 -9.89 -21.63 -18.36
C ARG A 344 -9.00 -22.87 -18.34
N SER A 345 -8.58 -23.35 -17.17
CA SER A 345 -7.81 -24.59 -17.07
C SER A 345 -8.67 -25.83 -17.39
N LEU A 346 -9.96 -25.80 -17.06
CA LEU A 346 -10.92 -26.88 -17.37
C LEU A 346 -11.40 -26.89 -18.83
N LEU A 347 -11.08 -25.85 -19.61
CA LEU A 347 -11.39 -25.78 -21.06
C LEU A 347 -10.18 -26.16 -21.94
N HIS A 348 -9.03 -26.42 -21.31
CA HIS A 348 -7.79 -26.84 -21.98
C HIS A 348 -7.27 -28.20 -21.46
N GLU A 349 -8.04 -28.85 -20.59
CA GLU A 349 -8.05 -30.31 -20.40
C GLU A 349 -9.16 -30.89 -21.27
#